data_AF-A0A9E5YD04-F1
#
_entry.id   AF-A0A9E5YD04-F1
#
_cell.length_a   1.000
_cell.length_b   1.000
_cell.length_c   1.000
_cell.angle_alpha   90.00
_cell.angle_beta   90.00
_cell.angle_gamma   90.00
#
_symmetry.space_group_name_H-M   'P 1'
#
loop_
_entity.id
_entity.type
_entity.pdbx_description
1 polymer ?
#
loop_
_entity_poly.entity_id
_entity_poly.type
_entity_poly.pdbx_seq_one_letter_code
_entity_poly.pdbx_strand_id
1 'polypeptide(L)'
;MEIDWNQKNWEKKRIASAPKRGEWVWEPVKLDKKGGVYSPVGGRGATILRQGVYKCAFCKGVGEKPRGAKCSVCSGKGQVSVRPPAVVCAYCKGRGEERPRSNITCTACKGKGFVSVIEPIRECPHCHGKGKEPTNKLPCIVCGGKGVVSAKKDNREWRKAKPSFQSASSENSNTRKLVTPSRRPTGSEQEVLEVIQGLGKASRAVIGKRMGISSAYAELLCNSLIKSGHLSRTDRGLFALTKKGKEIFRKRRGI
;
A
#
# COMPACT_ATOMS: atom_id res chain seq x y z
N MET A 1 -25.23 -49.96 35.98
CA MET A 1 -24.82 -49.19 34.78
C MET A 1 -25.88 -48.12 34.55
N GLU A 2 -25.76 -46.99 35.26
CA GLU A 2 -26.62 -45.83 35.07
C GLU A 2 -25.86 -44.79 34.26
N ILE A 3 -26.41 -44.44 33.10
CA ILE A 3 -25.86 -43.43 32.20
C ILE A 3 -26.48 -42.09 32.58
N ASP A 4 -25.63 -41.20 33.08
CA ASP A 4 -25.91 -39.89 33.63
C ASP A 4 -26.52 -38.94 32.57
N TRP A 5 -27.74 -38.46 32.82
CA TRP A 5 -28.59 -37.72 31.87
C TRP A 5 -28.32 -36.21 31.85
N ASN A 6 -27.11 -35.77 32.20
CA ASN A 6 -26.83 -34.37 32.55
C ASN A 6 -26.08 -33.54 31.50
N GLN A 7 -26.18 -33.90 30.21
CA GLN A 7 -25.57 -33.13 29.10
C GLN A 7 -26.54 -32.26 28.29
N LYS A 8 -27.85 -32.27 28.56
CA LYS A 8 -28.84 -31.52 27.73
C LYS A 8 -29.14 -30.08 28.16
N ASN A 9 -28.48 -29.54 29.19
CA ASN A 9 -28.80 -28.20 29.72
C ASN A 9 -27.81 -27.08 29.35
N TRP A 10 -26.69 -27.37 28.69
CA TRP A 10 -25.70 -26.35 28.33
C TRP A 10 -25.99 -25.63 26.99
N GLU A 11 -26.78 -26.23 26.09
CA GLU A 11 -27.11 -25.64 24.79
C GLU A 11 -28.28 -24.63 24.82
N LYS A 12 -29.19 -24.73 25.80
CA LYS A 12 -30.36 -23.83 25.89
C LYS A 12 -30.05 -22.45 26.47
N LYS A 13 -28.92 -22.24 27.14
CA LYS A 13 -28.56 -20.95 27.76
C LYS A 13 -27.75 -19.98 26.87
N ARG A 14 -27.38 -20.35 25.63
CA ARG A 14 -26.69 -19.43 24.68
C ARG A 14 -27.62 -18.73 23.68
N ILE A 15 -28.93 -18.98 23.68
CA ILE A 15 -29.88 -18.46 22.68
C ILE A 15 -30.71 -17.25 23.18
N ALA A 16 -30.66 -16.91 24.47
CA ALA A 16 -31.05 -15.58 24.95
C ALA A 16 -29.77 -14.73 24.97
N SER A 17 -29.48 -13.79 24.07
CA SER A 17 -30.34 -12.80 23.45
C SER A 17 -29.65 -12.30 22.18
N ALA A 18 -29.84 -12.98 21.04
CA ALA A 18 -29.40 -12.40 19.77
C ALA A 18 -30.41 -11.28 19.39
N PRO A 19 -29.98 -10.02 19.24
CA PRO A 19 -30.89 -8.93 18.86
C PRO A 19 -31.54 -9.24 17.51
N LYS A 20 -32.87 -9.06 17.44
CA LYS A 20 -33.67 -9.28 16.24
C LYS A 20 -33.06 -8.51 15.06
N ARG A 21 -32.89 -9.18 13.91
CA ARG A 21 -32.42 -8.56 12.65
C ARG A 21 -33.45 -7.49 12.24
N GLY A 22 -33.12 -6.22 12.44
CA GLY A 22 -33.96 -5.13 11.91
C GLY A 22 -33.72 -3.78 12.54
N GLU A 23 -33.27 -3.72 13.79
CA GLU A 23 -33.25 -2.45 14.53
C GLU A 23 -31.99 -2.38 15.40
N TRP A 24 -30.88 -1.94 14.80
CA TRP A 24 -29.71 -1.53 15.58
C TRP A 24 -29.92 -0.09 16.02
N VAL A 25 -30.77 0.11 17.03
CA VAL A 25 -30.82 1.37 17.76
C VAL A 25 -29.53 1.46 18.56
N TRP A 26 -28.68 2.41 18.21
CA TRP A 26 -27.47 2.69 18.95
C TRP A 26 -27.87 3.29 20.30
N GLU A 27 -27.79 2.53 21.39
CA GLU A 27 -27.72 3.16 22.71
C GLU A 27 -26.30 3.73 22.90
N PRO A 28 -26.15 5.06 22.97
CA PRO A 28 -24.85 5.66 23.15
C PRO A 28 -24.28 5.31 24.51
N VAL A 29 -22.96 5.06 24.54
CA VAL A 29 -22.19 5.19 25.78
C VAL A 29 -22.43 6.61 26.27
N LYS A 30 -22.97 6.74 27.49
CA LYS A 30 -23.28 8.03 28.12
C LYS A 30 -22.01 8.88 28.13
N LEU A 31 -21.94 9.82 27.20
CA LEU A 31 -20.94 10.88 27.18
C LEU A 31 -21.54 12.08 27.90
N ASP A 32 -20.74 12.62 28.79
CA ASP A 32 -20.89 13.81 29.61
C ASP A 32 -21.50 15.00 28.85
N LYS A 33 -22.31 15.79 29.57
CA LYS A 33 -23.36 16.73 29.10
C LYS A 33 -22.95 17.85 28.11
N LYS A 34 -21.73 17.85 27.58
CA LYS A 34 -21.26 18.77 26.52
C LYS A 34 -20.73 18.04 25.27
N GLY A 35 -20.79 16.71 25.21
CA GLY A 35 -20.26 15.88 24.12
C GLY A 35 -21.31 15.58 23.04
N GLY A 36 -21.32 16.39 21.97
CA GLY A 36 -22.20 16.20 20.82
C GLY A 36 -22.06 14.83 20.16
N VAL A 37 -23.21 14.18 19.93
CA VAL A 37 -23.34 12.95 19.15
C VAL A 37 -22.89 13.23 17.72
N TYR A 38 -21.89 12.50 17.25
CA TYR A 38 -21.38 12.61 15.89
C TYR A 38 -22.40 12.03 14.91
N SER A 39 -23.27 12.88 14.38
CA SER A 39 -24.07 12.55 13.20
C SER A 39 -23.14 12.43 11.99
N PRO A 40 -23.09 11.28 11.27
CA PRO A 40 -22.31 11.14 10.04
C PRO A 40 -22.96 11.85 8.83
N VAL A 41 -23.74 12.91 9.09
CA VAL A 41 -24.62 13.57 8.13
C VAL A 41 -23.90 14.80 7.55
N GLY A 42 -23.39 14.65 6.33
CA GLY A 42 -23.33 15.73 5.33
C GLY A 42 -22.38 16.93 5.53
N GLY A 43 -21.75 17.11 6.69
CA GLY A 43 -20.82 18.22 6.92
C GLY A 43 -19.50 18.03 6.18
N ARG A 44 -19.12 18.96 5.30
CA ARG A 44 -17.89 18.90 4.49
C ARG A 44 -16.58 19.01 5.29
N GLY A 45 -16.63 19.27 6.60
CA GLY A 45 -15.44 19.35 7.46
C GLY A 45 -15.09 18.04 8.17
N ALA A 46 -13.82 17.65 8.15
CA ALA A 46 -13.31 16.59 9.00
C ALA A 46 -13.18 17.11 10.44
N THR A 47 -14.05 16.67 11.33
CA THR A 47 -14.00 17.04 12.74
C THR A 47 -12.80 16.37 13.43
N ILE A 48 -12.03 17.16 14.18
CA ILE A 48 -10.79 16.71 14.85
C ILE A 48 -11.15 16.07 16.19
N LEU A 49 -10.62 14.88 16.42
CA LEU A 49 -10.77 14.10 17.64
C LEU A 49 -9.46 14.17 18.43
N ARG A 50 -9.53 14.57 19.71
CA ARG A 50 -8.36 14.73 20.59
C ARG A 50 -8.10 13.53 21.51
N GLN A 51 -8.99 12.53 21.51
CA GLN A 51 -8.83 11.32 22.32
C GLN A 51 -7.74 10.40 21.73
N GLY A 52 -7.09 9.59 22.58
CA GLY A 52 -6.08 8.61 22.14
C GLY A 52 -6.61 7.20 21.92
N VAL A 53 -7.81 6.90 22.41
CA VAL A 53 -8.41 5.55 22.41
C VAL A 53 -9.83 5.64 21.90
N TYR A 54 -10.17 4.76 20.95
CA TYR A 54 -11.48 4.71 20.31
C TYR A 54 -11.98 3.27 20.25
N LYS A 55 -13.31 3.10 20.14
CA LYS A 55 -13.88 1.80 19.79
C LYS A 55 -13.33 1.35 18.43
N CYS A 56 -12.92 0.09 18.33
CA CYS A 56 -12.47 -0.50 17.09
C CYS A 56 -13.63 -0.50 16.08
N ALA A 57 -13.53 0.27 15.00
CA ALA A 57 -14.61 0.37 14.04
C ALA A 57 -14.93 -0.98 13.35
N PHE A 58 -13.89 -1.76 13.05
CA PHE A 58 -14.03 -3.01 12.31
C PHE A 58 -14.78 -4.12 13.05
N CYS A 59 -14.62 -4.24 14.38
CA CYS A 59 -15.45 -5.14 15.20
C CYS A 59 -16.50 -4.39 16.02
N LYS A 60 -16.68 -3.09 15.78
CA LYS A 60 -17.65 -2.21 16.47
C LYS A 60 -17.56 -2.23 17.99
N GLY A 61 -16.37 -2.45 18.55
CA GLY A 61 -16.19 -2.53 19.99
C GLY A 61 -16.31 -3.93 20.60
N VAL A 62 -16.78 -4.93 19.85
CA VAL A 62 -17.03 -6.29 20.37
C VAL A 62 -15.72 -7.02 20.67
N GLY A 63 -14.67 -6.74 19.91
CA GLY A 63 -13.39 -7.46 20.03
C GLY A 63 -13.34 -8.77 19.25
N GLU A 64 -14.47 -9.25 18.71
CA GLU A 64 -14.56 -10.53 18.00
C GLU A 64 -15.11 -10.37 16.58
N LYS A 65 -14.86 -11.38 15.74
CA LYS A 65 -15.40 -11.56 14.38
C LYS A 65 -16.48 -12.68 14.37
N PRO A 66 -17.25 -12.83 13.28
CA PRO A 66 -18.09 -14.01 13.10
C PRO A 66 -17.28 -15.29 13.32
N ARG A 67 -17.91 -16.30 13.94
CA ARG A 67 -17.27 -17.57 14.39
C ARG A 67 -16.38 -17.44 15.65
N GLY A 68 -16.49 -16.34 16.40
CA GLY A 68 -15.82 -16.19 17.72
C GLY A 68 -14.30 -15.96 17.63
N ALA A 69 -13.76 -15.71 16.43
CA ALA A 69 -12.35 -15.40 16.28
C ALA A 69 -12.03 -13.98 16.82
N LYS A 70 -10.88 -13.82 17.48
CA LYS A 70 -10.42 -12.50 17.94
C LYS A 70 -10.28 -11.54 16.75
N CYS A 71 -10.72 -10.29 16.92
CA CYS A 71 -10.64 -9.27 15.91
C CYS A 71 -9.18 -8.98 15.55
N SER A 72 -8.84 -9.09 14.26
CA SER A 72 -7.47 -8.90 13.75
C SER A 72 -6.91 -7.47 13.91
N VAL A 73 -7.75 -6.48 14.22
CA VAL A 73 -7.36 -5.06 14.32
C VAL A 73 -7.05 -4.64 15.75
N CYS A 74 -7.86 -5.10 16.71
CA CYS A 74 -7.72 -4.75 18.13
C CYS A 74 -7.28 -5.94 19.00
N SER A 75 -7.04 -7.10 18.38
CA SER A 75 -6.62 -8.35 19.04
C SER A 75 -7.53 -8.78 20.19
N GLY A 76 -8.84 -8.61 20.06
CA GLY A 76 -9.81 -8.97 21.11
C GLY A 76 -10.23 -7.83 22.04
N LYS A 77 -9.49 -6.71 22.07
CA LYS A 77 -9.73 -5.64 23.07
C LYS A 77 -10.99 -4.81 22.84
N GLY A 78 -11.55 -4.83 21.64
CA GLY A 78 -12.66 -3.95 21.24
C GLY A 78 -12.27 -2.48 21.05
N GLN A 79 -11.06 -2.06 21.44
CA GLN A 79 -10.60 -0.68 21.34
C GLN A 79 -9.28 -0.59 20.56
N VAL A 80 -9.04 0.56 19.94
CA VAL A 80 -7.83 0.88 19.17
C VAL A 80 -7.22 2.18 19.67
N SER A 81 -5.89 2.19 19.80
CA SER A 81 -5.14 3.41 20.09
C SER A 81 -4.72 4.11 18.80
N VAL A 82 -4.90 5.43 18.78
CA VAL A 82 -4.56 6.33 17.67
C VAL A 82 -3.88 7.57 18.27
N ARG A 83 -2.79 8.03 17.65
CA ARG A 83 -2.11 9.25 18.07
C ARG A 83 -2.99 10.48 17.77
N PRO A 84 -3.40 11.28 18.77
CA PRO A 84 -4.11 12.52 18.52
C PRO A 84 -3.17 13.58 17.93
N PRO A 85 -3.69 14.53 17.12
CA PRO A 85 -5.07 14.66 16.68
C PRO A 85 -5.46 13.61 15.63
N ALA A 86 -6.69 13.11 15.69
CA ALA A 86 -7.22 12.10 14.78
C ALA A 86 -8.47 12.61 14.06
N VAL A 87 -8.76 12.06 12.89
CA VAL A 87 -10.02 12.30 12.16
C VAL A 87 -10.66 10.98 11.78
N VAL A 88 -11.97 11.00 11.56
CA VAL A 88 -12.68 9.87 10.97
C VAL A 88 -12.13 9.61 9.57
N CYS A 89 -11.86 8.34 9.24
CA CYS A 89 -11.38 7.96 7.92
C CYS A 89 -12.44 8.28 6.86
N ALA A 90 -12.18 9.27 6.00
CA ALA A 90 -13.11 9.69 4.96
C ALA A 90 -13.41 8.56 3.95
N TYR A 91 -12.40 7.76 3.61
CA TYR A 91 -12.52 6.68 2.63
C TYR A 91 -13.59 5.63 3.01
N CYS A 92 -13.51 5.09 4.22
CA CYS A 92 -14.47 4.11 4.74
C CYS A 92 -15.60 4.73 5.57
N LYS A 93 -15.62 6.07 5.72
CA LYS A 93 -16.54 6.83 6.56
C LYS A 93 -16.62 6.28 7.99
N GLY A 94 -15.46 5.97 8.57
CA GLY A 94 -15.37 5.46 9.94
C GLY A 94 -15.74 4.00 10.15
N ARG A 95 -16.14 3.23 9.12
CA ARG A 95 -16.54 1.82 9.28
C ARG A 95 -15.39 0.86 9.60
N GLY A 96 -14.17 1.20 9.23
CA GLY A 96 -13.04 0.27 9.30
C GLY A 96 -13.07 -0.84 8.22
N GLU A 97 -14.09 -0.94 7.39
CA GLU A 97 -14.19 -1.91 6.29
C GLU A 97 -14.00 -1.24 4.93
N GLU A 98 -13.36 -1.95 3.98
CA GLU A 98 -13.16 -1.49 2.60
C GLU A 98 -14.51 -1.38 1.86
N ARG A 99 -15.30 -2.44 1.91
CA ARG A 99 -16.69 -2.49 1.42
C ARG A 99 -17.63 -2.83 2.58
N PRO A 100 -18.86 -2.27 2.63
CA PRO A 100 -19.83 -2.66 3.64
C PRO A 100 -20.04 -4.17 3.64
N ARG A 101 -20.02 -4.79 4.83
CA ARG A 101 -20.20 -6.24 5.02
C ARG A 101 -19.07 -7.08 4.41
N SER A 102 -17.95 -6.46 4.01
CA SER A 102 -16.75 -7.20 3.67
C SER A 102 -15.94 -7.44 4.94
N ASN A 103 -15.46 -8.67 5.14
CA ASN A 103 -14.52 -8.98 6.21
C ASN A 103 -13.09 -8.46 5.94
N ILE A 104 -12.96 -7.48 5.04
CA ILE A 104 -11.72 -6.90 4.56
C ILE A 104 -11.54 -5.54 5.24
N THR A 105 -10.44 -5.39 5.97
CA THR A 105 -10.09 -4.13 6.63
C THR A 105 -9.85 -3.03 5.61
N CYS A 106 -10.38 -1.85 5.87
CA CYS A 106 -10.10 -0.67 5.06
C CYS A 106 -8.59 -0.41 4.98
N THR A 107 -8.08 -0.31 3.76
CA THR A 107 -6.65 -0.11 3.47
C THR A 107 -6.11 1.21 4.03
N ALA A 108 -6.91 2.29 3.99
CA ALA A 108 -6.51 3.62 4.45
C ALA A 108 -6.33 3.72 5.99
N CYS A 109 -7.25 3.14 6.77
CA CYS A 109 -7.21 3.22 8.24
C CYS A 109 -6.82 1.90 8.93
N LYS A 110 -6.52 0.86 8.15
CA LYS A 110 -6.17 -0.49 8.62
C LYS A 110 -7.20 -1.07 9.60
N GLY A 111 -8.49 -0.82 9.35
CA GLY A 111 -9.58 -1.31 10.20
C GLY A 111 -9.92 -0.45 11.42
N LYS A 112 -9.13 0.57 11.76
CA LYS A 112 -9.37 1.37 12.97
C LYS A 112 -10.63 2.25 12.88
N GLY A 113 -10.94 2.73 11.67
CA GLY A 113 -11.99 3.73 11.41
C GLY A 113 -11.52 5.19 11.57
N PHE A 114 -10.36 5.40 12.18
CA PHE A 114 -9.77 6.72 12.44
C PHE A 114 -8.33 6.78 11.92
N VAL A 115 -7.88 7.98 11.56
CA VAL A 115 -6.52 8.22 11.06
C VAL A 115 -5.93 9.43 11.76
N SER A 116 -4.67 9.33 12.19
CA SER A 116 -3.94 10.45 12.77
C SER A 116 -3.56 11.50 11.72
N VAL A 117 -3.68 12.77 12.10
CA VAL A 117 -3.39 13.95 11.28
C VAL A 117 -2.45 14.89 12.02
N ILE A 118 -1.90 15.87 11.31
CA ILE A 118 -1.05 16.92 11.88
C ILE A 118 -1.75 18.24 11.60
N GLU A 119 -2.03 19.01 12.65
CA GLU A 119 -2.62 20.35 12.53
C GLU A 119 -1.57 21.38 12.06
N PRO A 120 -1.97 22.44 11.33
CA PRO A 120 -3.32 22.70 10.83
C PRO A 120 -3.70 21.78 9.65
N ILE A 121 -4.96 21.34 9.62
CA ILE A 121 -5.51 20.52 8.52
C ILE A 121 -6.34 21.37 7.58
N ARG A 122 -6.35 20.98 6.31
CA ARG A 122 -7.26 21.52 5.29
C ARG A 122 -7.86 20.38 4.47
N GLU A 123 -9.01 20.63 3.85
CA GLU A 123 -9.60 19.66 2.93
C GLU A 123 -8.62 19.32 1.80
N CYS A 124 -8.54 18.04 1.44
CA CYS A 124 -7.68 17.60 0.36
C CYS A 124 -8.19 18.18 -0.98
N PRO A 125 -7.38 18.97 -1.72
CA PRO A 125 -7.83 19.58 -2.97
C PRO A 125 -8.09 18.55 -4.08
N HIS A 126 -7.48 17.37 -4.00
CA HIS A 126 -7.60 16.32 -5.02
C HIS A 126 -8.92 15.55 -4.93
N CYS A 127 -9.41 15.30 -3.71
CA CYS A 127 -10.63 14.50 -3.50
C CYS A 127 -11.76 15.29 -2.85
N HIS A 128 -11.56 16.58 -2.56
CA HIS A 128 -12.52 17.47 -1.90
C HIS A 128 -13.13 16.84 -0.65
N GLY A 129 -12.28 16.39 0.28
CA GLY A 129 -12.75 15.77 1.53
C GLY A 129 -13.22 14.31 1.43
N LYS A 130 -13.51 13.77 0.24
CA LYS A 130 -14.11 12.43 0.09
C LYS A 130 -13.18 11.27 0.49
N GLY A 131 -11.87 11.49 0.48
CA GLY A 131 -10.86 10.45 0.69
C GLY A 131 -10.78 9.40 -0.42
N LYS A 132 -11.47 9.60 -1.55
CA LYS A 132 -11.49 8.68 -2.68
C LYS A 132 -10.93 9.33 -3.92
N GLU A 133 -10.24 8.55 -4.71
CA GLU A 133 -9.82 8.92 -6.05
C GLU A 133 -11.07 9.08 -6.94
N PRO A 134 -11.21 10.19 -7.70
CA PRO A 134 -12.37 10.43 -8.54
C PRO A 134 -12.60 9.31 -9.58
N THR A 135 -11.52 8.74 -10.11
CA THR A 135 -11.57 7.84 -11.27
C THR A 135 -11.77 6.37 -10.89
N ASN A 136 -11.06 5.86 -9.89
CA ASN A 136 -10.95 4.40 -9.65
C ASN A 136 -11.54 3.92 -8.31
N LYS A 137 -12.18 4.80 -7.53
CA LYS A 137 -12.76 4.53 -6.20
C LYS A 137 -11.75 4.01 -5.15
N LEU A 138 -10.45 3.98 -5.45
CA LEU A 138 -9.40 3.65 -4.49
C LEU A 138 -9.20 4.80 -3.49
N PRO A 139 -8.47 4.59 -2.39
CA PRO A 139 -8.08 5.69 -1.51
C PRO A 139 -7.34 6.78 -2.30
N CYS A 140 -7.70 8.04 -2.07
CA CYS A 140 -7.07 9.17 -2.75
C CYS A 140 -5.55 9.16 -2.50
N ILE A 141 -4.75 9.22 -3.56
CA ILE A 141 -3.29 9.07 -3.49
C ILE A 141 -2.66 10.23 -2.70
N VAL A 142 -3.21 11.45 -2.83
CA VAL A 142 -2.67 12.66 -2.19
C VAL A 142 -2.85 12.65 -0.66
N CYS A 143 -4.04 12.28 -0.18
CA CYS A 143 -4.33 12.27 1.26
C CYS A 143 -4.27 10.88 1.92
N GLY A 144 -4.03 9.82 1.13
CA GLY A 144 -4.04 8.43 1.61
C GLY A 144 -5.39 7.97 2.15
N GLY A 145 -6.49 8.54 1.65
CA GLY A 145 -7.85 8.24 2.11
C GLY A 145 -8.36 9.00 3.34
N LYS A 146 -7.57 9.93 3.88
CA LYS A 146 -7.95 10.74 5.05
C LYS A 146 -9.02 11.78 4.74
N GLY A 147 -9.08 12.26 3.50
CA GLY A 147 -9.93 13.40 3.09
C GLY A 147 -9.32 14.77 3.42
N VAL A 148 -8.30 14.83 4.28
CA VAL A 148 -7.60 16.06 4.66
C VAL A 148 -6.09 15.94 4.47
N VAL A 149 -5.44 17.08 4.26
CA VAL A 149 -3.98 17.22 4.18
C VAL A 149 -3.52 18.24 5.22
N SER A 150 -2.28 18.12 5.68
CA SER A 150 -1.69 19.05 6.63
C SER A 150 -1.14 20.27 5.90
N ALA A 151 -1.63 21.47 6.21
CA ALA A 151 -1.30 22.68 5.46
C ALA A 151 0.20 23.04 5.48
N LYS A 152 0.95 22.57 6.50
CA LYS A 152 2.40 22.76 6.57
C LYS A 152 3.20 22.00 5.50
N LYS A 153 2.67 20.90 4.95
CA LYS A 153 3.42 20.06 3.99
C LYS A 153 3.34 20.54 2.55
N ASP A 154 2.36 21.37 2.22
CA ASP A 154 2.07 21.70 0.83
C ASP A 154 3.07 22.68 0.20
N ASN A 155 3.95 23.31 1.00
CA ASN A 155 4.84 24.35 0.49
C ASN A 155 6.22 23.85 0.02
N ARG A 156 6.62 22.59 0.28
CA ARG A 156 7.97 22.11 -0.09
C ARG A 156 8.04 20.96 -1.09
N GLU A 157 7.02 20.11 -1.20
CA GLU A 157 7.11 18.92 -2.05
C GLU A 157 6.49 19.09 -3.45
N TRP A 158 5.47 19.92 -3.63
CA TRP A 158 4.87 20.11 -4.96
C TRP A 158 5.75 20.92 -5.93
N ARG A 159 6.55 21.87 -5.42
CA ARG A 159 7.55 22.58 -6.24
C ARG A 159 8.77 21.72 -6.60
N LYS A 160 9.06 20.65 -5.84
CA LYS A 160 10.17 19.71 -6.12
C LYS A 160 9.74 18.45 -6.88
N ALA A 161 8.43 18.26 -7.10
CA ALA A 161 7.88 17.19 -7.93
C ALA A 161 7.80 17.56 -9.43
N LYS A 162 8.47 18.64 -9.88
CA LYS A 162 9.10 18.60 -11.21
C LYS A 162 10.36 17.74 -11.03
N PRO A 163 10.46 16.54 -11.64
CA PRO A 163 11.66 15.71 -11.52
C PRO A 163 12.82 16.42 -12.23
N SER A 164 13.57 17.24 -11.49
CA SER A 164 14.98 17.44 -11.78
C SER A 164 15.73 16.41 -10.97
N PHE A 165 16.19 15.42 -11.70
CA PHE A 165 16.99 14.29 -11.28
C PHE A 165 18.31 14.78 -10.66
N GLN A 166 18.38 14.98 -9.33
CA GLN A 166 19.65 15.19 -8.63
C GLN A 166 19.64 14.47 -7.28
N SER A 167 20.32 13.33 -7.26
CA SER A 167 20.60 12.49 -6.10
C SER A 167 21.75 13.07 -5.28
N ALA A 168 21.46 13.51 -4.05
CA ALA A 168 22.48 13.79 -3.04
C ALA A 168 22.40 12.71 -1.94
N SER A 169 23.39 11.83 -1.93
CA SER A 169 23.65 10.81 -0.92
C SER A 169 24.46 11.43 0.23
N SER A 170 23.89 11.44 1.45
CA SER A 170 24.67 11.61 2.68
C SER A 170 24.91 10.24 3.29
N GLU A 171 26.17 9.81 3.26
CA GLU A 171 26.66 8.60 3.88
C GLU A 171 26.78 8.81 5.39
N ASN A 172 26.32 7.84 6.18
CA ASN A 172 26.90 7.62 7.51
C ASN A 172 27.15 6.12 7.69
N SER A 173 28.44 5.82 7.82
CA SER A 173 29.07 4.51 7.85
C SER A 173 28.85 3.80 9.18
N ASN A 174 28.75 2.47 9.16
CA ASN A 174 29.82 1.58 9.64
C ASN A 174 29.29 0.14 9.74
N THR A 175 29.68 -0.74 8.81
CA THR A 175 29.76 -2.19 9.03
C THR A 175 30.49 -2.81 7.83
N ARG A 176 31.65 -3.40 8.11
CA ARG A 176 32.54 -4.09 7.16
C ARG A 176 31.75 -5.16 6.38
N LYS A 177 31.63 -4.99 5.05
CA LYS A 177 31.05 -5.98 4.13
C LYS A 177 32.01 -6.31 3.00
N LEU A 178 32.10 -7.61 2.73
CA LEU A 178 32.77 -8.23 1.60
C LEU A 178 32.43 -7.49 0.29
N VAL A 179 33.48 -7.07 -0.41
CA VAL A 179 33.41 -6.29 -1.65
C VAL A 179 32.96 -7.20 -2.79
N THR A 180 31.65 -7.30 -3.00
CA THR A 180 31.11 -7.48 -4.34
C THR A 180 30.75 -6.09 -4.85
N PRO A 181 31.22 -5.65 -6.03
CA PRO A 181 30.84 -4.35 -6.57
C PRO A 181 29.33 -4.36 -6.79
N SER A 182 28.60 -3.72 -5.88
CA SER A 182 27.17 -3.41 -5.96
C SER A 182 26.93 -2.36 -7.06
N ARG A 183 27.32 -2.67 -8.29
CA ARG A 183 26.71 -2.01 -9.44
C ARG A 183 25.29 -2.55 -9.48
N ARG A 184 24.33 -1.73 -9.04
CA ARG A 184 22.92 -1.99 -9.33
C ARG A 184 22.83 -2.19 -10.84
N PRO A 185 22.45 -3.37 -11.33
CA PRO A 185 22.37 -3.58 -12.76
C PRO A 185 21.22 -2.73 -13.29
N THR A 186 21.58 -1.58 -13.85
CA THR A 186 20.68 -0.78 -14.65
C THR A 186 20.55 -1.51 -15.97
N GLY A 187 19.63 -2.48 -16.07
CA GLY A 187 19.40 -3.33 -17.24
C GLY A 187 19.06 -2.53 -18.51
N SER A 188 20.06 -1.84 -19.03
CA SER A 188 19.98 -0.95 -20.16
C SER A 188 20.34 -1.73 -21.41
N GLU A 189 19.78 -1.31 -22.53
CA GLU A 189 20.09 -1.89 -23.83
C GLU A 189 21.60 -1.80 -24.16
N GLN A 190 22.30 -0.84 -23.58
CA GLN A 190 23.74 -0.62 -23.81
C GLN A 190 24.59 -1.70 -23.17
N GLU A 191 24.28 -2.05 -21.92
CA GLU A 191 24.96 -3.13 -21.20
C GLU A 191 24.76 -4.47 -21.93
N VAL A 192 23.60 -4.70 -22.55
CA VAL A 192 23.35 -5.90 -23.36
C VAL A 192 24.30 -5.96 -24.57
N LEU A 193 24.51 -4.82 -25.27
CA LEU A 193 25.43 -4.76 -26.41
C LEU A 193 26.88 -5.01 -25.99
N GLU A 194 27.32 -4.46 -24.84
CA GLU A 194 28.65 -4.71 -24.27
C GLU A 194 28.88 -6.19 -23.98
N VAL A 195 27.90 -6.85 -23.33
CA VAL A 195 27.98 -8.27 -22.99
C VAL A 195 28.05 -9.13 -24.26
N ILE A 196 27.21 -8.87 -25.27
CA ILE A 196 27.21 -9.63 -26.52
C ILE A 196 28.50 -9.40 -27.30
N GLN A 197 29.06 -8.20 -27.31
CA GLN A 197 30.32 -7.94 -27.98
C GLN A 197 31.49 -8.70 -27.38
N GLY A 198 31.57 -8.76 -26.04
CA GLY A 198 32.63 -9.50 -25.36
C GLY A 198 32.54 -11.01 -25.58
N LEU A 199 31.34 -11.55 -25.82
CA LEU A 199 31.09 -12.98 -26.01
C LEU A 199 30.97 -13.40 -27.49
N GLY A 200 30.83 -12.45 -28.41
CA GLY A 200 30.51 -12.67 -29.82
C GLY A 200 29.05 -13.10 -30.06
N LYS A 201 28.60 -14.17 -29.40
CA LYS A 201 27.21 -14.66 -29.40
C LYS A 201 26.81 -15.07 -27.98
N ALA A 202 25.60 -14.71 -27.55
CA ALA A 202 25.13 -15.06 -26.21
C ALA A 202 23.66 -15.48 -26.20
N SER A 203 23.29 -16.38 -25.29
CA SER A 203 21.89 -16.75 -25.04
C SER A 203 21.26 -15.83 -23.98
N ARG A 204 19.92 -15.75 -23.94
CA ARG A 204 19.19 -14.95 -22.93
C ARG A 204 19.58 -15.30 -21.48
N ALA A 205 19.91 -16.56 -21.21
CA ALA A 205 20.33 -17.02 -19.88
C ALA A 205 21.71 -16.48 -19.51
N VAL A 206 22.66 -16.49 -20.45
CA VAL A 206 24.02 -15.96 -20.23
C VAL A 206 23.96 -14.45 -20.02
N ILE A 207 23.17 -13.73 -20.83
CA ILE A 207 22.98 -12.27 -20.69
C ILE A 207 22.35 -11.95 -19.32
N GLY A 208 21.26 -12.63 -18.95
CA GLY A 208 20.61 -12.45 -17.65
C GLY A 208 21.56 -12.70 -16.47
N LYS A 209 22.35 -13.78 -16.51
CA LYS A 209 23.34 -14.10 -15.49
C LYS A 209 24.44 -13.04 -15.39
N ARG A 210 24.95 -12.54 -16.52
CA ARG A 210 26.02 -11.53 -16.54
C ARG A 210 25.54 -10.16 -16.06
N MET A 211 24.28 -9.82 -16.36
CA MET A 211 23.66 -8.56 -15.99
C MET A 211 22.90 -8.61 -14.65
N GLY A 212 22.82 -9.76 -13.97
CA GLY A 212 22.04 -9.87 -12.73
C GLY A 212 20.54 -9.57 -12.90
N ILE A 213 19.98 -9.87 -14.07
CA ILE A 213 18.55 -9.71 -14.40
C ILE A 213 17.92 -11.07 -14.75
N SER A 214 16.59 -11.16 -14.70
CA SER A 214 15.90 -12.37 -15.12
C SER A 214 16.10 -12.63 -16.62
N SER A 215 16.16 -13.90 -17.01
CA SER A 215 16.27 -14.30 -18.43
C SER A 215 15.10 -13.79 -19.28
N ALA A 216 13.91 -13.68 -18.69
CA ALA A 216 12.73 -13.09 -19.33
C ALA A 216 12.92 -11.58 -19.60
N TYR A 217 13.49 -10.83 -18.66
CA TYR A 217 13.76 -9.40 -18.86
C TYR A 217 14.87 -9.19 -19.89
N ALA A 218 15.93 -10.02 -19.85
CA ALA A 218 16.98 -10.02 -20.88
C ALA A 218 16.42 -10.24 -22.29
N GLU A 219 15.43 -11.12 -22.43
CA GLU A 219 14.75 -11.35 -23.71
C GLU A 219 13.95 -10.13 -24.20
N LEU A 220 13.27 -9.41 -23.31
CA LEU A 220 12.59 -8.16 -23.67
C LEU A 220 13.56 -7.11 -24.21
N LEU A 221 14.72 -6.94 -23.55
CA LEU A 221 15.77 -6.03 -24.01
C LEU A 221 16.35 -6.46 -25.36
N CYS A 222 16.63 -7.75 -25.55
CA CYS A 222 17.14 -8.28 -26.81
C CYS A 222 16.13 -8.08 -27.95
N ASN A 223 14.83 -8.28 -27.70
CA ASN A 223 13.78 -8.06 -28.68
C ASN A 223 13.65 -6.58 -29.07
N SER A 224 13.83 -5.65 -28.12
CA SER A 224 13.89 -4.21 -28.40
C SER A 224 15.09 -3.86 -29.30
N LEU A 225 16.26 -4.44 -29.02
CA LEU A 225 17.48 -4.28 -29.82
C LEU A 225 17.40 -4.91 -31.22
N ILE A 226 16.63 -6.01 -31.37
CA ILE A 226 16.34 -6.59 -32.69
C ILE A 226 15.45 -5.65 -33.50
N LYS A 227 14.41 -5.07 -32.89
CA LYS A 227 13.50 -4.12 -33.56
C LYS A 227 14.23 -2.87 -34.06
N SER A 228 15.21 -2.38 -33.31
CA SER A 228 16.06 -1.25 -33.71
C SER A 228 17.18 -1.63 -34.69
N GLY A 229 17.37 -2.93 -34.95
CA GLY A 229 18.34 -3.47 -35.91
C GLY A 229 19.77 -3.57 -35.38
N HIS A 230 19.98 -3.55 -34.07
CA HIS A 230 21.30 -3.67 -33.44
C HIS A 230 21.73 -5.12 -33.19
N LEU A 231 20.76 -6.02 -33.01
CA LEU A 231 20.99 -7.45 -32.83
C LEU A 231 20.27 -8.25 -33.92
N SER A 232 20.83 -9.41 -34.24
CA SER A 232 20.15 -10.48 -34.99
C SER A 232 20.04 -11.73 -34.12
N ARG A 233 18.95 -12.49 -34.32
CA ARG A 233 18.70 -13.76 -33.64
C ARG A 233 19.07 -14.91 -34.58
N THR A 234 19.84 -15.87 -34.09
CA THR A 234 20.14 -17.11 -34.82
C THR A 234 19.04 -18.14 -34.58
N ASP A 235 18.97 -19.14 -35.46
CA ASP A 235 18.16 -20.37 -35.33
C ASP A 235 18.28 -21.04 -33.95
N ARG A 236 19.48 -21.07 -33.37
CA ARG A 236 19.75 -21.65 -32.02
C ARG A 236 19.33 -20.76 -30.85
N GLY A 237 18.62 -19.66 -31.09
CA GLY A 237 18.20 -18.72 -30.04
C GLY A 237 19.35 -17.93 -29.40
N LEU A 238 20.48 -17.80 -30.11
CA LEU A 238 21.59 -16.93 -29.71
C LEU A 238 21.41 -15.54 -30.34
N PHE A 239 21.91 -14.53 -29.65
CA PHE A 239 21.92 -13.15 -30.13
C PHE A 239 23.34 -12.76 -30.57
N ALA A 240 23.44 -12.11 -31.72
CA ALA A 240 24.69 -11.60 -32.29
C ALA A 240 24.54 -10.13 -32.73
N LEU A 241 25.63 -9.38 -32.68
CA LEU A 241 25.66 -7.98 -33.13
C LEU A 241 25.60 -7.86 -34.66
N THR A 242 24.71 -7.00 -35.16
CA THR A 242 24.68 -6.60 -36.57
C THR A 242 25.79 -5.58 -36.88
N LYS A 243 26.03 -5.28 -38.17
CA LYS A 243 26.96 -4.20 -38.57
C LYS A 243 26.57 -2.86 -37.92
N LYS A 244 25.27 -2.51 -37.96
CA LYS A 244 24.70 -1.32 -37.31
C LYS A 244 24.93 -1.30 -35.79
N GLY A 245 24.77 -2.45 -35.12
CA GLY A 245 25.05 -2.57 -33.69
C GLY A 245 26.53 -2.29 -33.35
N LYS A 246 27.45 -2.81 -34.16
CA LYS A 246 28.90 -2.59 -34.00
C LYS A 246 29.29 -1.12 -34.20
N GLU A 247 28.70 -0.44 -35.19
CA GLU A 247 28.98 0.98 -35.45
C GLU A 247 28.57 1.90 -34.30
N ILE A 248 27.37 1.68 -33.74
CA ILE A 248 26.89 2.46 -32.58
C ILE A 248 27.77 2.24 -31.36
N PHE A 249 28.26 1.02 -31.20
CA PHE A 249 29.20 0.71 -30.14
C PHE A 249 30.53 1.47 -30.30
N ARG A 250 31.10 1.44 -31.52
CA ARG A 250 32.34 2.15 -31.87
C ARG A 250 32.21 3.66 -31.64
N LYS A 251 31.14 4.27 -32.15
CA LYS A 251 30.86 5.71 -32.01
C LYS A 251 30.83 6.16 -30.54
N ARG A 252 30.41 5.29 -29.61
CA ARG A 252 30.37 5.62 -28.18
C ARG A 252 31.69 5.48 -27.45
N ARG A 253 32.55 4.54 -27.87
CA ARG A 253 33.88 4.40 -27.27
C ARG A 253 34.90 5.39 -27.82
N GLY A 254 34.53 6.17 -28.85
CA GLY A 254 35.46 7.08 -29.50
C GLY A 254 36.56 6.36 -30.28
N ILE A 255 36.26 5.17 -30.83
CA ILE A 255 37.16 4.30 -31.63
C ILE A 255 36.56 4.08 -33.02
#